data_AF-A0A7V5U7S4-F1
#
_entry.id   AF-A0A7V5U7S4-F1
#
_cell.length_a   1.000
_cell.length_b   1.000
_cell.length_c   1.000
_cell.angle_alpha   90.00
_cell.angle_beta   90.00
_cell.angle_gamma   90.00
#
_symmetry.space_group_name_H-M   'P 1'
#
loop_
_entity.id
_entity.type
_entity.pdbx_description
1 polymer ?
#
loop_
_entity_poly.entity_id
_entity_poly.type
_entity_poly.pdbx_seq_one_letter_code
_entity_poly.pdbx_strand_id
1 'polypeptide(L)' 'MARFVIEGGHALRGVVTPSGNKNAAQPILAAALLTDEPVTITNLPAIADVFTMVDLLRHVGA' A
#
# COMPACT_ATOMS: atom_id res chain seq x y z
N MET A 1 -17.22 -13.83 9.49
CA MET A 1 -16.55 -12.54 9.78
C MET A 1 -15.25 -12.84 10.49
N ALA A 2 -14.14 -12.24 10.04
CA ALA A 2 -12.88 -12.33 10.76
C ALA A 2 -12.91 -11.38 11.97
N ARG A 3 -12.27 -11.76 13.08
CA ARG A 3 -12.12 -10.94 14.28
C ARG A 3 -10.69 -11.02 14.79
N PHE A 4 -10.14 -9.90 15.21
CA PHE A 4 -8.93 -9.88 16.03
C PHE A 4 -9.32 -10.09 17.50
N VAL A 5 -8.74 -11.11 18.13
CA VAL A 5 -8.82 -11.34 19.58
C VAL A 5 -7.49 -10.93 20.16
N ILE A 6 -7.49 -9.91 21.03
CA ILE A 6 -6.27 -9.34 21.61
C ILE A 6 -6.28 -9.63 23.11
N GLU A 7 -5.20 -10.21 23.62
CA GLU A 7 -4.99 -10.44 25.04
C GLU A 7 -4.09 -9.33 25.62
N GLY A 8 -4.65 -8.55 26.57
CA GLY A 8 -3.95 -7.46 27.24
C GLY A 8 -2.87 -7.94 28.21
N GLY A 9 -2.15 -6.99 28.83
CA GLY A 9 -1.14 -7.26 29.86
C GLY A 9 0.29 -7.49 29.34
N HIS A 10 0.48 -7.47 28.02
CA HIS A 10 1.77 -7.68 27.38
C HIS A 10 2.44 -6.35 27.02
N ALA A 11 3.52 -5.98 27.72
CA ALA A 11 4.33 -4.82 27.34
C ALA A 11 5.10 -5.11 26.04
N LEU A 12 4.89 -4.28 25.01
CA LEU A 12 5.59 -4.41 23.74
C LEU A 12 7.08 -4.06 23.91
N ARG A 13 7.96 -4.87 23.31
CA ARG A 13 9.41 -4.62 23.23
C ARG A 13 9.91 -4.99 21.85
N GLY A 14 10.66 -4.10 21.22
CA GLY A 14 11.24 -4.30 19.89
C GLY A 14 11.16 -3.05 19.03
N VAL A 15 11.46 -3.23 17.74
CA VAL A 15 11.43 -2.18 16.72
C VAL A 15 10.64 -2.71 15.53
N VAL A 16 9.80 -1.85 14.95
CA VAL A 16 9.07 -2.12 13.71
C VAL A 16 9.33 -0.98 12.75
N THR A 17 9.61 -1.29 11.49
CA THR A 17 9.70 -0.31 10.42
C THR A 17 8.33 -0.20 9.74
N PRO A 18 7.69 0.98 9.75
CA PRO A 18 6.41 1.15 9.06
C PRO A 18 6.60 1.08 7.54
N SER A 19 5.61 0.53 6.84
CA SER A 19 5.51 0.66 5.38
C SER A 19 5.19 2.10 4.98
N GLY A 20 5.34 2.43 3.69
CA GLY A 20 5.01 3.76 3.18
C GLY A 20 3.54 4.17 3.36
N ASN A 21 3.29 5.45 3.13
CA ASN A 21 2.00 6.08 3.37
C ASN A 21 1.02 5.81 2.21
N LYS A 22 -0.17 5.28 2.50
CA LYS A 22 -1.24 5.06 1.50
C LYS A 22 -1.58 6.32 0.69
N ASN A 23 -1.70 7.46 1.35
CA ASN A 23 -2.12 8.71 0.73
C ASN A 23 -1.03 9.30 -0.18
N ALA A 24 0.24 8.92 0.03
CA ALA A 24 1.30 9.19 -0.93
C ALA A 24 1.28 8.17 -2.07
N ALA A 25 1.05 6.89 -1.76
CA ALA A 25 1.01 5.81 -2.75
C ALA A 25 -0.01 6.04 -3.87
N GLN A 26 -1.24 6.42 -3.54
CA GLN A 26 -2.33 6.57 -4.52
C GLN A 26 -2.04 7.56 -5.65
N PRO A 27 -1.64 8.83 -5.39
CA PRO A 27 -1.31 9.76 -6.47
C PRO A 27 -0.02 9.37 -7.21
N ILE A 28 0.97 8.77 -6.53
CA ILE A 28 2.21 8.29 -7.18
C ILE A 28 1.90 7.17 -8.18
N LEU A 29 1.01 6.23 -7.81
CA LEU A 29 0.53 5.18 -8.68
C LEU A 29 -0.16 5.76 -9.93
N ALA A 30 -1.02 6.78 -9.76
CA ALA A 30 -1.64 7.47 -10.89
C ALA A 30 -0.63 8.21 -11.78
N ALA A 31 0.38 8.84 -11.18
CA ALA A 31 1.43 9.56 -11.90
C ALA A 31 2.27 8.65 -12.81
N ALA A 32 2.29 7.34 -12.56
CA ALA A 32 2.96 6.38 -13.44
C ALA A 32 2.35 6.34 -14.86
N LEU A 33 1.09 6.77 -15.03
CA LEU A 33 0.44 6.88 -16.34
C LEU A 33 0.92 8.07 -17.18
N LEU A 34 1.73 8.97 -16.62
CA LEU A 34 2.18 10.19 -17.30
C LEU A 34 3.41 9.98 -18.19
N THR A 35 3.92 8.74 -18.28
CA THR A 35 5.09 8.37 -19.07
C THR A 35 4.89 6.99 -19.68
N ASP A 36 5.47 6.78 -20.86
CA ASP A 36 5.53 5.46 -21.51
C ASP A 36 6.72 4.62 -21.01
N GLU A 37 7.58 5.19 -20.16
CA GLU A 37 8.71 4.47 -19.56
C GLU A 37 8.30 3.66 -18.32
N PRO A 38 8.95 2.51 -18.05
CA PRO A 38 8.68 1.74 -16.84
C PRO A 38 8.94 2.52 -15.54
N VAL A 39 7.95 2.58 -14.65
CA VAL A 39 8.07 3.21 -13.33
C VAL A 39 8.13 2.15 -12.22
N THR A 40 9.19 2.18 -11.41
CA THR A 40 9.32 1.30 -10.23
C THR A 40 9.03 2.10 -8.95
N ILE A 41 7.96 1.72 -8.24
CA ILE A 41 7.57 2.33 -6.97
C ILE A 41 7.88 1.35 -5.83
N THR A 42 8.67 1.78 -4.85
CA THR A 42 9.06 0.96 -3.69
C THR A 42 8.40 1.46 -2.41
N ASN A 43 8.46 0.64 -1.34
CA ASN A 43 7.91 0.97 -0.02
C ASN A 43 6.38 1.22 -0.01
N LEU A 44 5.61 0.53 -0.87
CA LEU A 44 4.15 0.59 -0.82
C LEU A 44 3.59 -0.21 0.36
N PRO A 45 2.55 0.28 1.06
CA PRO A 45 1.85 -0.51 2.07
C PRO A 45 1.00 -1.61 1.41
N ALA A 46 1.06 -2.84 1.94
CA ALA A 46 0.26 -3.97 1.47
C ALA A 46 -1.16 -3.94 2.06
N ILE A 47 -1.99 -3.05 1.54
CA ILE A 47 -3.37 -2.82 2.00
C ILE A 47 -4.34 -2.78 0.82
N ALA A 48 -5.62 -3.04 1.09
CA ALA A 48 -6.67 -3.17 0.07
C ALA A 48 -6.68 -1.98 -0.92
N ASP A 49 -6.61 -0.76 -0.43
CA ASP A 49 -6.66 0.46 -1.26
C ASP A 49 -5.52 0.55 -2.28
N VAL A 50 -4.32 0.05 -1.96
CA VAL A 50 -3.21 -0.01 -2.91
C VAL A 50 -3.48 -1.04 -3.99
N PHE A 51 -3.97 -2.22 -3.62
CA PHE A 51 -4.32 -3.27 -4.58
C PHE A 51 -5.47 -2.84 -5.51
N THR A 52 -6.51 -2.23 -4.96
CA THR A 52 -7.63 -1.67 -5.74
C THR A 52 -7.14 -0.63 -6.73
N MET A 53 -6.22 0.26 -6.34
CA MET A 53 -5.65 1.25 -7.24
C MET A 53 -4.85 0.60 -8.38
N VAL A 54 -4.01 -0.41 -8.06
CA VAL A 54 -3.26 -1.16 -9.07
C VAL A 54 -4.21 -1.86 -10.06
N ASP A 55 -5.28 -2.46 -9.57
CA ASP A 55 -6.27 -3.09 -10.44
C ASP A 55 -6.99 -2.05 -11.31
N LEU A 56 -7.35 -0.88 -10.78
CA LEU A 56 -7.91 0.21 -11.59
C LEU A 56 -6.95 0.66 -12.69
N LEU A 57 -5.66 0.81 -12.39
CA LEU A 57 -4.65 1.18 -13.37
C LEU A 57 -4.55 0.17 -14.52
N ARG A 58 -4.59 -1.14 -14.21
CA ARG A 58 -4.64 -2.21 -15.22
C ARG A 58 -5.88 -2.12 -16.12
N HIS A 59 -7.03 -1.73 -15.56
CA HIS A 59 -8.26 -1.58 -16.34
C HIS A 59 -8.23 -0.39 -17.31
N VAL A 60 -7.43 0.65 -17.02
CA VAL A 60 -7.29 1.83 -17.90
C VAL A 60 -6.12 1.73 -18.87
N GLY A 61 -5.37 0.62 -18.85
CA GLY A 61 -4.34 0.30 -19.85
C GLY A 61 -2.89 0.33 -19.37
N ALA A 62 -2.65 0.33 -18.05
CA ALA A 62 -1.33 0.09 -17.47
C ALA A 62 -0.90 -1.39 -17.51
#